data_AF-A0A264VP35-F1
#
_entry.id   AF-A0A264VP35-F1
#
_cell.length_a   1.000
_cell.length_b   1.000
_cell.length_c   1.000
_cell.angle_alpha   90.00
_cell.angle_beta   90.00
_cell.angle_gamma   90.00
#
_symmetry.space_group_name_H-M   'P 1'
#
loop_
_entity.id
_entity.type
_entity.pdbx_description
1 polymer ?
#
loop_
_entity_poly.entity_id
_entity_poly.type
_entity_poly.pdbx_seq_one_letter_code
_entity_poly.pdbx_strand_id
1 'polypeptide(L)'
;MKNYRIEMRDGIMLSTDIYFPQTQSTASFPVIIERTPYDKTAPSRSEKTVSGQQITRQEMAKYFNKHGFIVVYQDCRGRYESEGKFTKYINEAEDGFDTLQWIMEQPWCNGKIGSMGLSYAAHTQLAMACLNPPGLQTMVLDSGGFANAYQCGIRQGGAFELKQATWAFKQAKLSPLAQQSPEILAALEQENIHEWFTTMPWHQGQTLLKHVPEYESYLFEQWEEECFSDYWQKIGIYAEGYYDQIPDIPVLFMSSWYDAYVSSTLDNYYAFVTKKQSPQKLIMGPWLHGDRNITHSGDAEFGDIAAFDHNVSESWLSCRLNWFETHLKDKSAKNHRDEVTIFMMGGGSGKRNQQGRIEHGGKWLSHHQWPLPNTEKTAYYLWPDNKLHHQPYTKTTTISYCYDPKHPVPTIGGALTSGQPIFWGGAFNQCELPKFFGSKQNNLPLSARCDVLVFETEELQADVCLAGEIEVSLWISSDALDTDFTAKLIDVYPPSADYPQGYAMNITDGIIRCRFRHGYERKELLTPNEIVEVKIKLFACANRFAKGHRIRLDISSSNFPKYDFNTNTGKTIAGDRTWKIACNSLHISSEYPSKIILPVLNET
;
A
#
# COMPACT_ATOMS: atom_id res chain seq x y z
N MET A 1 20.45 21.02 -18.07
CA MET A 1 21.42 21.26 -16.99
C MET A 1 21.43 20.03 -16.11
N LYS A 2 22.59 19.51 -15.75
CA LYS A 2 22.71 18.32 -14.88
C LYS A 2 23.37 18.71 -13.55
N ASN A 3 22.96 18.06 -12.46
CA ASN A 3 23.49 18.30 -11.11
C ASN A 3 23.49 19.79 -10.71
N TYR A 4 22.47 20.54 -11.13
CA TYR A 4 22.28 21.90 -10.67
C TYR A 4 21.96 21.87 -9.17
N ARG A 5 22.58 22.78 -8.41
CA ARG A 5 22.46 22.85 -6.95
C ARG A 5 21.40 23.86 -6.58
N ILE A 6 20.28 23.40 -6.03
CA ILE A 6 19.23 24.26 -5.49
C ILE A 6 19.43 24.33 -3.98
N GLU A 7 19.62 25.54 -3.46
CA GLU A 7 19.78 25.80 -2.04
C GLU A 7 18.41 25.80 -1.34
N MET A 8 18.27 24.99 -0.30
CA MET A 8 17.08 24.98 0.57
C MET A 8 17.18 26.08 1.63
N ARG A 9 16.09 26.33 2.38
CA ARG A 9 16.04 27.36 3.44
C ARG A 9 17.11 27.25 4.52
N ASP A 10 17.69 26.06 4.70
CA ASP A 10 18.73 25.75 5.69
C ASP A 10 20.15 25.69 5.08
N GLY A 11 20.31 26.10 3.82
CA GLY A 11 21.59 26.14 3.11
C GLY A 11 22.04 24.82 2.49
N ILE A 12 21.27 23.74 2.66
CA ILE A 12 21.59 22.44 2.06
C ILE A 12 21.29 22.45 0.57
N MET A 13 22.22 21.90 -0.23
CA MET A 13 22.12 21.88 -1.68
C MET A 13 21.55 20.57 -2.23
N LEU A 14 20.36 20.63 -2.82
CA LEU A 14 19.74 19.48 -3.51
C LEU A 14 20.15 19.42 -4.98
N SER A 15 20.60 18.24 -5.40
CA SER A 15 21.06 17.97 -6.77
C SER A 15 19.87 17.77 -7.71
N THR A 16 19.84 18.55 -8.79
CA THR A 16 18.69 18.65 -9.68
C THR A 16 19.11 18.60 -11.15
N ASP A 17 18.48 17.73 -11.93
CA ASP A 17 18.59 17.71 -13.38
C ASP A 17 17.40 18.43 -14.02
N ILE A 18 17.68 19.38 -14.92
CA ILE A 18 16.68 20.21 -15.60
C ILE A 18 16.79 20.02 -17.10
N TYR A 19 15.71 19.60 -17.73
CA TYR A 19 15.61 19.29 -19.14
C TYR A 19 14.72 20.33 -19.84
N PHE A 20 15.27 21.00 -20.85
CA PHE A 20 14.58 22.08 -21.57
C PHE A 20 14.07 21.64 -22.95
N PRO A 21 12.94 22.18 -23.44
CA PRO A 21 12.51 22.07 -24.83
C PRO A 21 13.63 22.48 -25.81
N GLN A 22 13.79 21.74 -26.90
CA GLN A 22 14.70 22.12 -27.99
C GLN A 22 14.04 23.20 -28.86
N THR A 23 13.90 24.41 -28.32
CA THR A 23 13.41 25.56 -29.09
C THR A 23 14.37 26.73 -28.88
N GLN A 24 14.60 27.55 -29.91
CA GLN A 24 15.41 28.78 -29.81
C GLN A 24 14.62 29.95 -29.16
N SER A 25 13.52 29.65 -28.48
CA SER A 25 12.61 30.65 -27.92
C SER A 25 13.06 31.10 -26.54
N THR A 26 12.88 32.39 -26.23
CA THR A 26 12.96 32.94 -24.86
C THR A 26 11.68 32.71 -24.06
N ALA A 27 10.74 31.89 -24.57
CA ALA A 27 9.48 31.61 -23.92
C ALA A 27 9.67 30.91 -22.57
N SER A 28 8.82 31.28 -21.61
CA SER A 28 8.63 30.52 -20.38
C SER A 28 7.67 29.35 -20.62
N PHE A 29 7.91 28.23 -19.93
CA PHE A 29 7.19 26.98 -20.12
C PHE A 29 6.60 26.47 -18.79
N PRO A 30 5.52 25.68 -18.84
CA PRO A 30 5.08 24.91 -17.69
C PRO A 30 6.12 23.86 -17.32
N VAL A 31 6.23 23.56 -16.03
CA VAL A 31 7.24 22.66 -15.45
C VAL A 31 6.57 21.39 -14.94
N ILE A 32 7.20 20.24 -15.20
CA ILE A 32 6.86 18.96 -14.58
C ILE A 32 8.01 18.56 -13.66
N ILE A 33 7.72 18.27 -12.40
CA ILE A 33 8.73 17.87 -11.41
C ILE A 33 8.46 16.48 -10.82
N GLU A 34 9.54 15.74 -10.61
CA GLU A 34 9.58 14.53 -9.77
C GLU A 34 10.76 14.64 -8.77
N ARG A 35 10.45 14.62 -7.48
CA ARG A 35 11.44 14.49 -6.39
C ARG A 35 11.52 13.03 -5.96
N THR A 36 12.73 12.47 -5.93
CA THR A 36 12.91 11.02 -5.76
C THR A 36 14.07 10.67 -4.82
N PRO A 37 13.91 9.67 -3.94
CA PRO A 37 15.01 9.12 -3.16
C PRO A 37 15.68 7.93 -3.88
N TYR A 38 15.48 7.76 -5.19
CA TYR A 38 15.90 6.59 -5.98
C TYR A 38 16.74 6.97 -7.20
N ASP A 39 17.72 7.86 -7.02
CA ASP A 39 18.65 8.38 -8.03
C ASP A 39 17.92 9.03 -9.19
N LYS A 40 17.92 10.35 -9.27
CA LYS A 40 17.29 11.13 -10.35
C LYS A 40 17.77 10.75 -11.76
N THR A 41 18.88 10.04 -11.90
CA THR A 41 19.40 9.53 -13.19
C THR A 41 18.94 8.11 -13.51
N ALA A 42 18.59 7.31 -12.50
CA ALA A 42 18.09 5.96 -12.69
C ALA A 42 16.69 5.97 -13.31
N PRO A 43 16.32 4.95 -14.10
CA PRO A 43 14.94 4.78 -14.53
C PRO A 43 14.05 4.39 -13.34
N SER A 44 12.84 4.94 -13.26
CA SER A 44 11.84 4.45 -12.31
C SER A 44 11.50 2.99 -12.62
N ARG A 45 11.28 2.18 -11.58
CA ARG A 45 10.95 0.75 -11.73
C ARG A 45 9.63 0.51 -12.45
N SER A 46 8.72 1.48 -12.41
CA SER A 46 7.36 1.38 -12.95
C SER A 46 7.25 1.91 -14.38
N GLU A 47 8.28 2.57 -14.90
CA GLU A 47 8.27 3.18 -16.23
C GLU A 47 8.66 2.14 -17.27
N LYS A 48 7.72 1.22 -17.50
CA LYS A 48 7.85 0.12 -18.46
C LYS A 48 6.63 0.09 -19.36
N THR A 49 6.85 0.00 -20.65
CA THR A 49 5.80 -0.28 -21.64
C THR A 49 5.25 -1.69 -21.46
N VAL A 50 4.11 -2.00 -22.08
CA VAL A 50 3.55 -3.36 -22.10
C VAL A 50 4.51 -4.44 -22.63
N SER A 51 5.47 -4.09 -23.51
CA SER A 51 6.50 -5.02 -23.98
C SER A 51 7.61 -5.30 -22.96
N GLY A 52 7.56 -4.63 -21.80
CA GLY A 52 8.58 -4.69 -20.76
C GLY A 52 9.77 -3.76 -20.98
N GLN A 53 9.79 -2.99 -22.09
CA GLN A 53 10.85 -2.01 -22.34
C GLN A 53 10.79 -0.89 -21.30
N GLN A 54 11.90 -0.69 -20.59
CA GLN A 54 12.06 0.37 -19.61
C GLN A 54 12.29 1.73 -20.31
N ILE A 55 11.68 2.78 -19.77
CA ILE A 55 11.83 4.16 -20.22
C ILE A 55 12.70 4.88 -19.19
N THR A 56 13.80 5.47 -19.64
CA THR A 56 14.68 6.29 -18.80
C THR A 56 14.04 7.65 -18.50
N ARG A 57 14.42 8.27 -17.37
CA ARG A 57 14.01 9.65 -17.04
C ARG A 57 14.40 10.65 -18.12
N GLN A 58 15.53 10.44 -18.81
CA GLN A 58 15.96 11.25 -19.94
C GLN A 58 15.04 11.08 -21.16
N GLU A 59 14.57 9.87 -21.47
CA GLU A 59 13.62 9.62 -22.56
C GLU A 59 12.25 10.22 -22.24
N MET A 60 11.75 10.05 -21.02
CA MET A 60 10.52 10.70 -20.55
C MET A 60 10.64 12.23 -20.65
N ALA A 61 11.75 12.82 -20.18
CA ALA A 61 11.99 14.25 -20.31
C ALA A 61 12.00 14.69 -21.77
N LYS A 62 12.71 13.97 -22.67
CA LYS A 62 12.68 14.26 -24.10
C LYS A 62 11.26 14.23 -24.67
N TYR A 63 10.42 13.31 -24.22
CA TYR A 63 9.03 13.22 -24.63
C TYR A 63 8.24 14.46 -24.21
N PHE A 64 8.23 14.81 -22.91
CA PHE A 64 7.54 16.02 -22.43
C PHE A 64 8.11 17.32 -23.04
N ASN A 65 9.43 17.40 -23.25
CA ASN A 65 10.10 18.55 -23.85
C ASN A 65 9.66 18.81 -25.30
N LYS A 66 9.43 17.76 -26.10
CA LYS A 66 8.85 17.88 -27.44
C LYS A 66 7.45 18.50 -27.42
N HIS A 67 6.74 18.29 -26.31
CA HIS A 67 5.44 18.87 -26.05
C HIS A 67 5.54 20.19 -25.28
N GLY A 68 6.70 20.86 -25.21
CA GLY A 68 6.82 22.20 -24.62
C GLY A 68 6.57 22.23 -23.11
N PHE A 69 7.16 21.28 -22.38
CA PHE A 69 7.31 21.30 -20.93
C PHE A 69 8.80 21.35 -20.58
N ILE A 70 9.13 21.96 -19.45
CA ILE A 70 10.43 21.75 -18.79
C ILE A 70 10.26 20.60 -17.79
N VAL A 71 11.22 19.69 -17.73
CA VAL A 71 11.18 18.56 -16.79
C VAL A 71 12.31 18.66 -15.78
N VAL A 72 11.97 18.52 -14.50
CA VAL A 72 12.88 18.60 -13.35
C VAL A 72 12.87 17.27 -12.61
N TYR A 73 14.05 16.69 -12.41
CA TYR A 73 14.24 15.55 -11.51
C TYR A 73 15.22 15.93 -10.41
N GLN A 74 14.84 15.71 -9.16
CA GLN A 74 15.64 16.10 -7.99
C GLN A 74 15.86 14.90 -7.07
N ASP A 75 17.10 14.72 -6.61
CA ASP A 75 17.41 13.78 -5.53
C ASP A 75 16.94 14.36 -4.19
N CYS A 76 16.18 13.57 -3.42
CA CYS A 76 15.81 13.94 -2.05
C CYS A 76 17.06 14.17 -1.17
N ARG A 77 16.91 14.96 -0.11
CA ARG A 77 17.97 15.26 0.86
C ARG A 77 18.67 14.01 1.40
N GLY A 78 20.00 14.07 1.47
CA GLY A 78 20.86 12.97 1.92
C GLY A 78 20.89 11.75 0.99
N ARG A 79 20.36 11.87 -0.24
CA ARG A 79 20.36 10.80 -1.24
C ARG A 79 21.22 11.19 -2.44
N TYR A 80 22.02 10.23 -2.88
CA TYR A 80 22.84 10.32 -4.08
C TYR A 80 23.67 11.59 -4.11
N GLU A 81 23.43 12.47 -5.08
CA GLU A 81 24.20 13.68 -5.25
C GLU A 81 23.74 14.79 -4.32
N SER A 82 22.57 14.72 -3.68
CA SER A 82 22.06 15.74 -2.75
C SER A 82 22.76 15.70 -1.39
N GLU A 83 23.03 16.89 -0.84
CA GLU A 83 23.61 17.04 0.48
C GLU A 83 22.60 16.77 1.61
N GLY A 84 23.08 16.82 2.86
CA GLY A 84 22.26 16.67 4.07
C GLY A 84 22.15 15.22 4.55
N LYS A 85 21.28 15.03 5.55
CA LYS A 85 21.04 13.74 6.22
C LYS A 85 19.73 13.13 5.73
N PHE A 86 19.71 11.84 5.42
CA PHE A 86 18.47 11.16 5.04
C PHE A 86 17.66 10.77 6.27
N THR A 87 16.36 11.06 6.26
CA THR A 87 15.39 10.53 7.22
C THR A 87 14.11 10.27 6.44
N LYS A 88 13.61 9.05 6.51
CA LYS A 88 12.53 8.58 5.64
C LYS A 88 11.26 9.42 5.87
N TYR A 89 10.79 10.08 4.81
CA TYR A 89 9.55 10.87 4.67
C TYR A 89 9.48 12.25 5.33
N ILE A 90 10.34 12.58 6.28
CA ILE A 90 10.12 13.74 7.18
C ILE A 90 10.50 15.09 6.55
N ASN A 91 11.53 15.15 5.69
CA ASN A 91 12.05 16.43 5.16
C ASN A 91 11.39 16.84 3.84
N GLU A 92 10.41 16.06 3.36
CA GLU A 92 9.97 16.13 1.97
C GLU A 92 9.05 17.31 1.67
N ALA A 93 8.35 17.81 2.69
CA ALA A 93 7.39 18.88 2.53
C ALA A 93 8.12 20.22 2.30
N GLU A 94 9.01 20.59 3.21
CA GLU A 94 9.77 21.84 3.20
C GLU A 94 10.74 21.89 2.01
N ASP A 95 11.49 20.81 1.77
CA ASP A 95 12.41 20.76 0.63
C ASP A 95 11.65 20.84 -0.71
N GLY A 96 10.45 20.25 -0.78
CA GLY A 96 9.57 20.37 -1.94
C GLY A 96 9.09 21.81 -2.14
N PHE A 97 8.66 22.47 -1.05
CA PHE A 97 8.21 23.85 -1.07
C PHE A 97 9.32 24.78 -1.58
N ASP A 98 10.52 24.68 -1.02
CA ASP A 98 11.68 25.52 -1.39
C ASP A 98 12.07 25.29 -2.85
N THR A 99 12.00 24.04 -3.31
CA THR A 99 12.27 23.70 -4.71
C THR A 99 11.26 24.36 -5.67
N LEU A 100 9.97 24.34 -5.34
CA LEU A 100 8.94 24.98 -6.18
C LEU A 100 9.06 26.50 -6.16
N GLN A 101 9.36 27.09 -5.00
CA GLN A 101 9.66 28.51 -4.89
C GLN A 101 10.84 28.90 -5.79
N TRP A 102 11.94 28.15 -5.73
CA TRP A 102 13.09 28.39 -6.59
C TRP A 102 12.73 28.28 -8.08
N ILE A 103 11.94 27.27 -8.48
CA ILE A 103 11.47 27.09 -9.88
C ILE A 103 10.65 28.30 -10.34
N MET A 104 9.77 28.83 -9.49
CA MET A 104 8.91 29.97 -9.80
C MET A 104 9.69 31.27 -10.05
N GLU A 105 10.87 31.41 -9.46
CA GLU A 105 11.75 32.57 -9.66
C GLU A 105 12.54 32.50 -10.97
N GLN A 106 12.52 31.36 -11.67
CA GLN A 106 13.29 31.18 -12.88
C GLN A 106 12.61 31.83 -14.10
N PRO A 107 13.37 32.53 -14.97
CA PRO A 107 12.79 33.23 -16.13
C PRO A 107 12.18 32.28 -17.17
N TRP A 108 12.52 30.99 -17.10
CA TRP A 108 12.01 29.94 -17.96
C TRP A 108 10.73 29.28 -17.43
N CYS A 109 10.31 29.54 -16.19
CA CYS A 109 9.04 29.04 -15.65
C CYS A 109 7.90 30.01 -15.98
N ASN A 110 6.77 29.52 -16.49
CA ASN A 110 5.60 30.35 -16.79
C ASN A 110 4.62 30.49 -15.61
N GLY A 111 5.03 30.08 -14.42
CA GLY A 111 4.21 30.12 -13.21
C GLY A 111 3.35 28.88 -12.97
N LYS A 112 3.40 27.85 -13.83
CA LYS A 112 2.59 26.64 -13.71
C LYS A 112 3.46 25.39 -13.57
N ILE A 113 3.27 24.66 -12.47
CA ILE A 113 4.04 23.48 -12.10
C ILE A 113 3.07 22.30 -11.89
N GLY A 114 3.33 21.19 -12.57
CA GLY A 114 2.73 19.90 -12.25
C GLY A 114 3.75 18.98 -11.60
N SER A 115 3.31 18.10 -10.71
CA SER A 115 4.19 17.09 -10.11
C SER A 115 3.76 15.67 -10.46
N MET A 116 4.72 14.74 -10.46
CA MET A 116 4.49 13.31 -10.66
C MET A 116 5.50 12.46 -9.89
N GLY A 117 5.20 11.17 -9.75
CA GLY A 117 6.10 10.23 -9.10
C GLY A 117 5.37 9.00 -8.58
N LEU A 118 6.12 7.90 -8.48
CA LEU A 118 5.69 6.62 -7.92
C LEU A 118 6.09 6.50 -6.44
N SER A 119 5.23 5.93 -5.60
CA SER A 119 5.59 5.46 -4.25
C SER A 119 6.10 6.58 -3.37
N TYR A 120 7.36 6.52 -2.94
CA TYR A 120 8.01 7.62 -2.24
C TYR A 120 7.93 8.93 -3.03
N ALA A 121 8.15 8.92 -4.35
CA ALA A 121 7.99 10.14 -5.14
C ALA A 121 6.53 10.62 -5.25
N ALA A 122 5.53 9.81 -4.89
CA ALA A 122 4.16 10.27 -4.64
C ALA A 122 3.98 10.82 -3.22
N HIS A 123 4.64 10.23 -2.22
CA HIS A 123 4.67 10.78 -0.86
C HIS A 123 5.29 12.19 -0.84
N THR A 124 6.37 12.43 -1.58
CA THR A 124 6.99 13.77 -1.68
C THR A 124 6.04 14.82 -2.27
N GLN A 125 5.24 14.45 -3.28
CA GLN A 125 4.25 15.34 -3.89
C GLN A 125 3.20 15.79 -2.89
N LEU A 126 2.57 14.84 -2.18
CA LEU A 126 1.50 15.17 -1.25
C LEU A 126 2.04 15.89 0.00
N ALA A 127 3.21 15.50 0.50
CA ALA A 127 3.91 16.17 1.59
C ALA A 127 4.11 17.66 1.27
N MET A 128 4.68 17.94 0.09
CA MET A 128 4.91 19.29 -0.39
C MET A 128 3.60 20.05 -0.57
N ALA A 129 2.56 19.43 -1.13
CA ALA A 129 1.25 20.07 -1.34
C ALA A 129 0.58 20.52 -0.04
N CYS A 130 0.83 19.83 1.09
CA CYS A 130 0.33 20.23 2.41
C CYS A 130 0.82 21.61 2.86
N LEU A 131 1.91 22.11 2.29
CA LEU A 131 2.44 23.45 2.56
C LEU A 131 1.97 24.51 1.55
N ASN A 132 1.04 24.18 0.65
CA ASN A 132 0.53 25.08 -0.39
C ASN A 132 1.66 25.81 -1.18
N PRO A 133 2.55 25.07 -1.85
CA PRO A 133 3.73 25.64 -2.49
C PRO A 133 3.34 26.50 -3.70
N PRO A 134 4.13 27.53 -4.03
CA PRO A 134 3.81 28.42 -5.13
C PRO A 134 3.86 27.68 -6.47
N GLY A 135 2.92 28.02 -7.37
CA GLY A 135 2.91 27.53 -8.74
C GLY A 135 2.42 26.09 -8.93
N LEU A 136 2.15 25.32 -7.87
CA LEU A 136 1.59 23.97 -8.01
C LEU A 136 0.15 24.04 -8.54
N GLN A 137 -0.09 23.44 -9.70
CA GLN A 137 -1.37 23.49 -10.42
C GLN A 137 -1.99 22.11 -10.64
N THR A 138 -1.23 21.02 -10.55
CA THR A 138 -1.77 19.66 -10.66
C THR A 138 -0.78 18.61 -10.18
N MET A 139 -1.26 17.41 -9.82
CA MET A 139 -0.42 16.28 -9.41
C MET A 139 -0.82 14.97 -10.07
N VAL A 140 0.14 14.05 -10.22
CA VAL A 140 -0.08 12.65 -10.59
C VAL A 140 0.53 11.76 -9.51
N LEU A 141 -0.32 11.28 -8.61
CA LEU A 141 0.06 10.40 -7.49
C LEU A 141 -0.09 8.93 -7.92
N ASP A 142 1.04 8.24 -8.03
CA ASP A 142 1.09 6.84 -8.46
C ASP A 142 1.54 5.93 -7.30
N SER A 143 0.61 5.14 -6.79
CA SER A 143 0.78 4.17 -5.70
C SER A 143 1.48 4.80 -4.49
N GLY A 144 0.97 5.91 -3.96
CA GLY A 144 1.52 6.62 -2.81
C GLY A 144 0.79 7.92 -2.49
N GLY A 145 1.46 8.85 -1.81
CA GLY A 145 0.82 10.00 -1.14
C GLY A 145 0.20 9.56 0.18
N PHE A 146 0.86 9.80 1.32
CA PHE A 146 0.33 9.34 2.60
C PHE A 146 -0.85 10.21 3.04
N ALA A 147 -2.04 9.63 3.07
CA ALA A 147 -3.14 10.21 3.83
C ALA A 147 -2.78 10.17 5.33
N ASN A 148 -2.50 8.97 5.83
CA ASN A 148 -2.07 8.71 7.20
C ASN A 148 -1.20 7.44 7.26
N ALA A 149 0.11 7.61 7.41
CA ALA A 149 1.07 6.50 7.38
C ALA A 149 0.93 5.55 8.59
N TYR A 150 0.29 5.99 9.67
CA TYR A 150 -0.02 5.17 10.84
C TYR A 150 -1.13 4.15 10.56
N GLN A 151 -2.07 4.48 9.66
CA GLN A 151 -3.17 3.57 9.30
C GLN A 151 -2.87 2.75 8.04
N CYS A 152 -1.96 3.22 7.19
CA CYS A 152 -1.65 2.58 5.92
C CYS A 152 -0.20 2.84 5.50
N GLY A 153 0.59 1.78 5.33
CA GLY A 153 1.87 1.82 4.64
C GLY A 153 3.11 1.92 5.53
N ILE A 154 2.99 2.32 6.80
CA ILE A 154 4.03 2.10 7.84
C ILE A 154 3.46 1.24 8.97
N ARG A 155 2.25 1.56 9.42
CA ARG A 155 1.46 0.75 10.34
C ARG A 155 0.08 0.48 9.76
N GLN A 156 -0.58 -0.55 10.26
CA GLN A 156 -1.99 -0.84 10.01
C GLN A 156 -2.59 -1.46 11.27
N GLY A 157 -3.72 -0.94 11.74
CA GLY A 157 -4.36 -1.42 12.97
C GLY A 157 -3.45 -1.39 14.20
N GLY A 158 -2.48 -0.49 14.24
CA GLY A 158 -1.46 -0.38 15.29
C GLY A 158 -0.27 -1.35 15.17
N ALA A 159 -0.35 -2.36 14.31
CA ALA A 159 0.78 -3.25 14.02
C ALA A 159 1.75 -2.61 13.01
N PHE A 160 3.04 -2.93 13.11
CA PHE A 160 4.09 -2.35 12.26
C PHE A 160 4.30 -3.21 11.01
N GLU A 161 4.35 -2.59 9.82
CA GLU A 161 4.59 -3.33 8.58
C GLU A 161 6.09 -3.56 8.35
N LEU A 162 6.55 -4.81 8.42
CA LEU A 162 8.00 -5.11 8.37
C LEU A 162 8.63 -4.91 6.98
N LYS A 163 7.84 -4.56 5.96
CA LYS A 163 8.38 -4.06 4.69
C LYS A 163 9.27 -2.82 4.86
N GLN A 164 9.14 -2.10 5.98
CA GLN A 164 10.07 -1.01 6.30
C GLN A 164 11.50 -1.51 6.44
N ALA A 165 11.70 -2.70 7.03
CA ALA A 165 13.02 -3.27 7.27
C ALA A 165 13.69 -3.78 5.98
N THR A 166 12.92 -4.44 5.10
CA THR A 166 13.41 -4.86 3.78
C THR A 166 13.77 -3.66 2.91
N TRP A 167 12.95 -2.60 2.95
CA TRP A 167 13.28 -1.34 2.29
C TRP A 167 14.55 -0.70 2.88
N ALA A 168 14.66 -0.65 4.21
CA ALA A 168 15.81 -0.09 4.91
C ALA A 168 17.10 -0.80 4.49
N PHE A 169 17.11 -2.14 4.52
CA PHE A 169 18.26 -2.95 4.13
C PHE A 169 18.67 -2.72 2.68
N LYS A 170 17.70 -2.70 1.76
CA LYS A 170 17.99 -2.44 0.34
C LYS A 170 18.59 -1.06 0.12
N GLN A 171 18.05 -0.03 0.78
CA GLN A 171 18.47 1.35 0.56
C GLN A 171 19.73 1.74 1.34
N ALA A 172 20.01 1.08 2.47
CA ALA A 172 21.27 1.23 3.19
C ALA A 172 22.46 0.88 2.29
N LYS A 173 22.36 -0.17 1.48
CA LYS A 173 23.38 -0.56 0.47
C LYS A 173 23.60 0.53 -0.58
N LEU A 174 22.55 1.29 -0.92
CA LEU A 174 22.57 2.36 -1.92
C LEU A 174 22.80 3.75 -1.29
N SER A 175 23.06 3.81 0.01
CA SER A 175 23.30 5.09 0.70
C SER A 175 24.65 5.68 0.29
N PRO A 176 24.80 7.02 0.31
CA PRO A 176 26.10 7.64 0.07
C PRO A 176 27.20 7.09 0.98
N LEU A 177 26.89 6.86 2.26
CA LEU A 177 27.82 6.28 3.23
C LEU A 177 28.33 4.90 2.80
N ALA A 178 27.43 3.99 2.41
CA ALA A 178 27.83 2.65 1.95
C ALA A 178 28.60 2.71 0.63
N GLN A 179 28.18 3.56 -0.31
CA GLN A 179 28.84 3.68 -1.62
C GLN A 179 30.24 4.31 -1.53
N GLN A 180 30.53 5.09 -0.48
CA GLN A 180 31.84 5.71 -0.24
C GLN A 180 32.78 4.88 0.64
N SER A 181 32.29 3.81 1.30
CA SER A 181 33.10 2.89 2.12
C SER A 181 32.94 1.45 1.63
N PRO A 182 33.95 0.90 0.92
CA PRO A 182 33.96 -0.49 0.48
C PRO A 182 33.74 -1.50 1.62
N GLU A 183 34.22 -1.20 2.83
CA GLU A 183 34.08 -2.05 4.01
C GLU A 183 32.62 -2.12 4.49
N ILE A 184 31.92 -0.98 4.54
CA ILE A 184 30.50 -0.94 4.92
C ILE A 184 29.65 -1.67 3.88
N LEU A 185 29.91 -1.43 2.59
CA LEU A 185 29.18 -2.11 1.52
C LEU A 185 29.39 -3.63 1.57
N ALA A 186 30.65 -4.08 1.69
CA ALA A 186 30.97 -5.49 1.80
C ALA A 186 30.33 -6.14 3.04
N ALA A 187 30.28 -5.44 4.18
CA ALA A 187 29.58 -5.91 5.37
C ALA A 187 28.09 -6.12 5.06
N LEU A 188 27.38 -5.13 4.52
CA LEU A 188 25.96 -5.24 4.17
C LEU A 188 25.66 -6.32 3.10
N GLU A 189 26.59 -6.57 2.20
CA GLU A 189 26.47 -7.61 1.16
C GLU A 189 26.63 -9.03 1.71
N GLN A 190 27.41 -9.21 2.77
CA GLN A 190 27.58 -10.49 3.46
C GLN A 190 26.37 -10.86 4.34
N GLU A 191 25.59 -9.87 4.77
CA GLU A 191 24.45 -10.10 5.65
C GLU A 191 23.29 -10.85 4.96
N ASN A 192 22.69 -11.80 5.68
CA ASN A 192 21.53 -12.55 5.20
C ASN A 192 20.24 -12.02 5.83
N ILE A 193 19.45 -11.26 5.05
CA ILE A 193 18.18 -10.71 5.50
C ILE A 193 17.16 -11.80 5.91
N HIS A 194 17.21 -13.01 5.34
CA HIS A 194 16.32 -14.09 5.76
C HIS A 194 16.62 -14.55 7.20
N GLU A 195 17.89 -14.67 7.56
CA GLU A 195 18.32 -15.00 8.93
C GLU A 195 18.01 -13.85 9.91
N TRP A 196 18.06 -12.60 9.45
CA TRP A 196 17.65 -11.48 10.30
C TRP A 196 16.18 -11.56 10.70
N PHE A 197 15.28 -11.91 9.76
CA PHE A 197 13.86 -12.06 10.08
C PHE A 197 13.53 -13.26 10.98
N THR A 198 14.41 -14.26 11.11
CA THR A 198 14.20 -15.38 12.06
C THR A 198 14.64 -15.06 13.49
N THR A 199 15.32 -13.93 13.70
CA THR A 199 15.93 -13.53 14.99
C THR A 199 15.21 -12.35 15.65
N MET A 200 13.95 -12.11 15.32
CA MET A 200 13.13 -11.09 15.96
C MET A 200 12.78 -11.42 17.42
N PRO A 201 12.56 -10.41 18.27
CA PRO A 201 12.66 -8.97 17.98
C PRO A 201 14.11 -8.47 17.92
N TRP A 202 14.36 -7.46 17.09
CA TRP A 202 15.68 -6.89 16.89
C TRP A 202 16.05 -5.85 17.96
N HIS A 203 17.35 -5.60 18.11
CA HIS A 203 17.89 -4.57 19.00
C HIS A 203 18.75 -3.59 18.20
N GLN A 204 18.55 -2.29 18.45
CA GLN A 204 19.35 -1.24 17.84
C GLN A 204 20.85 -1.42 18.15
N GLY A 205 21.70 -1.18 17.17
CA GLY A 205 23.15 -1.42 17.23
C GLY A 205 23.55 -2.88 17.03
N GLN A 206 22.59 -3.81 16.99
CA GLN A 206 22.82 -5.24 16.74
C GLN A 206 22.15 -5.73 15.45
N THR A 207 21.63 -4.82 14.62
CA THR A 207 20.98 -5.19 13.37
C THR A 207 21.95 -5.22 12.19
N LEU A 208 21.46 -5.73 11.06
CA LEU A 208 22.15 -5.64 9.77
C LEU A 208 22.40 -4.18 9.33
N LEU A 209 21.70 -3.21 9.93
CA LEU A 209 21.76 -1.79 9.56
C LEU A 209 22.73 -0.98 10.44
N LYS A 210 23.38 -1.58 11.45
CA LYS A 210 24.24 -0.86 12.42
C LYS A 210 25.36 -0.03 11.79
N HIS A 211 25.80 -0.39 10.58
CA HIS A 211 26.85 0.32 9.83
C HIS A 211 26.31 1.52 9.03
N VAL A 212 24.99 1.67 8.91
CA VAL A 212 24.33 2.81 8.25
C VAL A 212 23.28 3.37 9.21
N PRO A 213 23.71 4.10 10.25
CA PRO A 213 22.88 4.43 11.41
C PRO A 213 21.64 5.25 11.06
N GLU A 214 21.64 6.00 9.96
CA GLU A 214 20.45 6.71 9.47
C GLU A 214 19.28 5.75 9.20
N TYR A 215 19.56 4.59 8.60
CA TYR A 215 18.54 3.60 8.24
C TYR A 215 18.08 2.77 9.43
N GLU A 216 19.00 2.44 10.33
CA GLU A 216 18.65 1.78 11.59
C GLU A 216 17.79 2.71 12.46
N SER A 217 18.19 3.98 12.60
CA SER A 217 17.55 4.93 13.50
C SER A 217 16.10 5.20 13.12
N TYR A 218 15.80 5.53 11.85
CA TYR A 218 14.40 5.79 11.48
C TYR A 218 13.55 4.52 11.57
N LEU A 219 14.13 3.33 11.29
CA LEU A 219 13.40 2.07 11.37
C LEU A 219 12.96 1.80 12.81
N PHE A 220 13.87 1.96 13.77
CA PHE A 220 13.54 1.79 15.19
C PHE A 220 12.63 2.90 15.71
N GLU A 221 12.84 4.16 15.33
CA GLU A 221 11.94 5.27 15.70
C GLU A 221 10.50 4.95 15.26
N GLN A 222 10.29 4.56 14.00
CA GLN A 222 8.96 4.20 13.51
C GLN A 222 8.40 2.94 14.17
N TRP A 223 9.25 1.98 14.53
CA TRP A 223 8.82 0.72 15.14
C TRP A 223 8.49 0.84 16.63
N GLU A 224 9.23 1.67 17.36
CA GLU A 224 9.03 1.96 18.80
C GLU A 224 7.86 2.90 19.04
N GLU A 225 7.59 3.82 18.10
CA GLU A 225 6.52 4.80 18.21
C GLU A 225 5.15 4.15 17.89
N GLU A 226 4.65 3.37 18.85
CA GLU A 226 3.43 2.56 18.68
C GLU A 226 2.13 3.39 18.76
N CYS A 227 2.10 4.49 19.50
CA CYS A 227 0.91 5.35 19.60
C CYS A 227 0.87 6.35 18.44
N PHE A 228 -0.33 6.77 18.03
CA PHE A 228 -0.52 7.90 17.12
C PHE A 228 -0.24 9.24 17.83
N SER A 229 1.05 9.51 18.05
CA SER A 229 1.59 10.72 18.71
C SER A 229 1.90 11.84 17.72
N ASP A 230 2.44 12.95 18.23
CA ASP A 230 2.96 14.08 17.43
C ASP A 230 3.97 13.64 16.36
N TYR A 231 4.68 12.53 16.58
CA TYR A 231 5.57 11.96 15.56
C TYR A 231 4.79 11.64 14.27
N TRP A 232 3.67 10.95 14.41
CA TRP A 232 2.86 10.51 13.27
C TRP A 232 2.08 11.65 12.65
N GLN A 233 1.91 12.77 13.35
CA GLN A 233 1.20 13.96 12.84
C GLN A 233 2.11 14.92 12.04
N LYS A 234 3.37 14.54 11.81
CA LYS A 234 4.31 15.30 10.97
C LYS A 234 3.85 15.33 9.50
N ILE A 235 3.99 16.49 8.87
CA ILE A 235 3.84 16.63 7.42
C ILE A 235 4.85 15.70 6.74
N GLY A 236 4.44 15.03 5.66
CA GLY A 236 5.21 13.97 5.02
C GLY A 236 4.64 12.57 5.24
N ILE A 237 4.07 12.33 6.42
CA ILE A 237 3.45 11.05 6.79
C ILE A 237 1.98 11.17 7.24
N TYR A 238 1.46 12.39 7.35
CA TYR A 238 0.07 12.65 7.73
C TYR A 238 -0.50 13.86 6.99
N ALA A 239 -1.05 13.63 5.80
CA ALA A 239 -1.77 14.67 5.04
C ALA A 239 -3.20 14.89 5.54
N GLU A 240 -3.77 13.92 6.25
CA GLU A 240 -5.14 13.97 6.77
C GLU A 240 -5.41 15.22 7.64
N GLY A 241 -4.41 15.64 8.45
CA GLY A 241 -4.49 16.88 9.23
C GLY A 241 -4.29 18.18 8.45
N TYR A 242 -3.95 18.12 7.16
CA TYR A 242 -3.50 19.27 6.36
C TYR A 242 -4.25 19.44 5.05
N TYR A 243 -5.26 18.61 4.75
CA TYR A 243 -6.04 18.72 3.50
C TYR A 243 -6.63 20.11 3.23
N ASP A 244 -6.95 20.88 4.27
CA ASP A 244 -7.49 22.24 4.10
C ASP A 244 -6.44 23.22 3.56
N GLN A 245 -5.16 22.98 3.81
CA GLN A 245 -4.04 23.80 3.33
C GLN A 245 -3.68 23.46 1.87
N ILE A 246 -3.91 22.22 1.44
CA ILE A 246 -3.62 21.80 0.07
C ILE A 246 -4.41 22.67 -0.92
N PRO A 247 -3.80 23.16 -2.01
CA PRO A 247 -4.50 23.97 -3.01
C PRO A 247 -5.64 23.18 -3.67
N ASP A 248 -6.66 23.90 -4.13
CA ASP A 248 -7.73 23.35 -4.97
C ASP A 248 -7.20 23.14 -6.39
N ILE A 249 -6.66 21.95 -6.63
CA ILE A 249 -6.04 21.57 -7.91
C ILE A 249 -6.53 20.20 -8.39
N PRO A 250 -6.50 19.96 -9.71
CA PRO A 250 -6.73 18.63 -10.26
C PRO A 250 -5.66 17.64 -9.83
N VAL A 251 -6.06 16.44 -9.40
CA VAL A 251 -5.15 15.33 -9.08
C VAL A 251 -5.58 14.04 -9.78
N LEU A 252 -4.61 13.36 -10.39
CA LEU A 252 -4.76 11.99 -10.88
C LEU A 252 -4.18 11.04 -9.84
N PHE A 253 -5.04 10.26 -9.22
CA PHE A 253 -4.74 9.17 -8.29
C PHE A 253 -4.68 7.85 -9.04
N MET A 254 -3.58 7.13 -8.93
CA MET A 254 -3.36 5.81 -9.50
C MET A 254 -2.92 4.86 -8.38
N SER A 255 -3.54 3.69 -8.25
CA SER A 255 -3.05 2.63 -7.35
C SER A 255 -3.54 1.25 -7.82
N SER A 256 -3.31 0.23 -7.00
CA SER A 256 -3.62 -1.16 -7.32
C SER A 256 -4.24 -1.90 -6.14
N TRP A 257 -5.08 -2.90 -6.36
CA TRP A 257 -5.77 -3.64 -5.29
C TRP A 257 -4.82 -4.46 -4.40
N TYR A 258 -3.68 -4.90 -4.92
CA TYR A 258 -2.62 -5.55 -4.13
C TYR A 258 -1.48 -4.60 -3.76
N ASP A 259 -1.74 -3.29 -3.74
CA ASP A 259 -0.79 -2.27 -3.30
C ASP A 259 -0.91 -1.96 -1.80
N ALA A 260 0.21 -1.67 -1.14
CA ALA A 260 0.20 -1.31 0.28
C ALA A 260 -0.46 0.04 0.60
N TYR A 261 -0.77 0.86 -0.41
CA TYR A 261 -1.30 2.21 -0.27
C TYR A 261 -2.75 2.35 -0.74
N VAL A 262 -3.51 1.26 -0.88
CA VAL A 262 -4.93 1.29 -1.26
C VAL A 262 -5.72 2.29 -0.43
N SER A 263 -5.69 2.18 0.91
CA SER A 263 -6.41 3.10 1.80
C SER A 263 -5.94 4.53 1.62
N SER A 264 -4.63 4.79 1.62
CA SER A 264 -4.10 6.15 1.41
C SER A 264 -4.58 6.77 0.09
N THR A 265 -4.58 6.02 -1.02
CA THR A 265 -5.06 6.52 -2.31
C THR A 265 -6.55 6.88 -2.26
N LEU A 266 -7.38 6.01 -1.69
CA LEU A 266 -8.82 6.25 -1.60
C LEU A 266 -9.16 7.38 -0.64
N ASP A 267 -8.51 7.44 0.53
CA ASP A 267 -8.69 8.51 1.53
C ASP A 267 -8.31 9.88 0.95
N ASN A 268 -7.20 9.96 0.21
CA ASN A 268 -6.82 11.18 -0.49
C ASN A 268 -7.88 11.55 -1.55
N TYR A 269 -8.30 10.59 -2.39
CA TYR A 269 -9.33 10.85 -3.40
C TYR A 269 -10.63 11.39 -2.77
N TYR A 270 -11.11 10.76 -1.70
CA TYR A 270 -12.29 11.21 -0.96
C TYR A 270 -12.13 12.62 -0.39
N ALA A 271 -10.97 12.90 0.21
CA ALA A 271 -10.67 14.22 0.76
C ALA A 271 -10.71 15.29 -0.34
N PHE A 272 -10.10 15.04 -1.49
CA PHE A 272 -10.10 15.99 -2.61
C PHE A 272 -11.48 16.18 -3.23
N VAL A 273 -12.23 15.11 -3.51
CA VAL A 273 -13.58 15.23 -4.08
C VAL A 273 -14.53 15.96 -3.12
N THR A 274 -14.38 15.77 -1.81
CA THR A 274 -15.24 16.39 -0.79
C THR A 274 -14.86 17.84 -0.49
N LYS A 275 -13.55 18.15 -0.41
CA LYS A 275 -13.06 19.45 0.08
C LYS A 275 -12.69 20.44 -1.02
N LYS A 276 -12.44 19.97 -2.25
CA LYS A 276 -11.97 20.80 -3.38
C LYS A 276 -13.06 20.90 -4.45
N GLN A 277 -12.88 21.75 -5.46
CA GLN A 277 -13.80 21.87 -6.61
C GLN A 277 -13.18 21.36 -7.91
N SER A 278 -11.85 21.37 -7.99
CA SER A 278 -11.11 20.89 -9.16
C SER A 278 -11.41 19.43 -9.48
N PRO A 279 -11.32 19.05 -10.77
CA PRO A 279 -11.61 17.70 -11.22
C PRO A 279 -10.60 16.67 -10.72
N GLN A 280 -11.08 15.54 -10.22
CA GLN A 280 -10.25 14.44 -9.72
C GLN A 280 -10.37 13.20 -10.60
N LYS A 281 -9.26 12.47 -10.78
CA LYS A 281 -9.24 11.20 -11.50
C LYS A 281 -8.71 10.07 -10.64
N LEU A 282 -9.40 8.94 -10.59
CA LEU A 282 -8.99 7.75 -9.85
C LEU A 282 -8.83 6.56 -10.80
N ILE A 283 -7.70 5.87 -10.74
CA ILE A 283 -7.45 4.63 -11.47
C ILE A 283 -6.99 3.54 -10.50
N MET A 284 -7.70 2.40 -10.45
CA MET A 284 -7.35 1.25 -9.60
C MET A 284 -7.26 -0.03 -10.44
N GLY A 285 -6.08 -0.64 -10.55
CA GLY A 285 -5.87 -1.90 -11.28
C GLY A 285 -5.61 -3.12 -10.38
N PRO A 286 -5.52 -4.34 -10.95
CA PRO A 286 -5.34 -5.58 -10.18
C PRO A 286 -3.85 -5.90 -9.88
N TRP A 287 -2.99 -4.89 -9.94
CA TRP A 287 -1.53 -5.07 -9.97
C TRP A 287 -0.88 -5.11 -8.59
N LEU A 288 0.42 -5.39 -8.61
CA LEU A 288 1.33 -5.04 -7.52
C LEU A 288 1.81 -3.60 -7.65
N HIS A 289 2.42 -3.11 -6.58
CA HIS A 289 2.97 -1.76 -6.46
C HIS A 289 3.72 -1.28 -7.72
N GLY A 290 3.12 -0.36 -8.48
CA GLY A 290 3.72 0.24 -9.68
C GLY A 290 3.85 -0.68 -10.92
N ASP A 291 3.32 -1.90 -10.89
CA ASP A 291 3.50 -2.90 -11.95
C ASP A 291 2.33 -2.90 -12.96
N ARG A 292 1.89 -1.71 -13.38
CA ARG A 292 0.62 -1.49 -14.09
C ARG A 292 0.43 -2.12 -15.47
N ASN A 293 1.49 -2.69 -16.03
CA ASN A 293 1.44 -3.41 -17.32
C ASN A 293 1.67 -4.92 -17.14
N ILE A 294 1.75 -5.40 -15.91
CA ILE A 294 1.82 -6.83 -15.61
C ILE A 294 0.40 -7.36 -15.51
N THR A 295 0.08 -8.41 -16.28
CA THR A 295 -1.27 -8.99 -16.36
C THR A 295 -1.63 -9.89 -15.17
N HIS A 296 -0.71 -10.09 -14.23
CA HIS A 296 -0.86 -11.00 -13.09
C HIS A 296 -0.34 -10.38 -11.79
N SER A 297 -0.86 -10.85 -10.66
CA SER A 297 -0.38 -10.52 -9.32
C SER A 297 -0.34 -11.78 -8.47
N GLY A 298 0.87 -12.18 -8.06
CA GLY A 298 1.08 -13.50 -7.48
C GLY A 298 0.79 -14.61 -8.50
N ASP A 299 0.05 -15.63 -8.08
CA ASP A 299 -0.31 -16.78 -8.90
C ASP A 299 -1.65 -16.58 -9.65
N ALA A 300 -2.24 -15.37 -9.64
CA ALA A 300 -3.47 -15.05 -10.37
C ALA A 300 -3.22 -14.24 -11.66
N GLU A 301 -3.75 -14.73 -12.77
CA GLU A 301 -3.72 -14.11 -14.10
C GLU A 301 -5.04 -13.36 -14.36
N PHE A 302 -4.96 -12.07 -14.68
CA PHE A 302 -6.10 -11.20 -14.98
C PHE A 302 -6.30 -10.99 -16.49
N GLY A 303 -5.37 -11.46 -17.32
CA GLY A 303 -5.42 -11.40 -18.78
C GLY A 303 -4.90 -10.08 -19.35
N ASP A 304 -4.71 -10.03 -20.68
CA ASP A 304 -4.13 -8.88 -21.39
C ASP A 304 -4.88 -7.57 -21.15
N ILE A 305 -6.20 -7.68 -20.92
CA ILE A 305 -7.06 -6.53 -20.60
C ILE A 305 -6.69 -5.84 -19.28
N ALA A 306 -5.96 -6.50 -18.39
CA ALA A 306 -5.54 -5.94 -17.12
C ALA A 306 -4.35 -4.98 -17.26
N ALA A 307 -3.58 -5.04 -18.34
CA ALA A 307 -2.50 -4.08 -18.59
C ALA A 307 -3.08 -2.66 -18.75
N PHE A 308 -2.41 -1.65 -18.21
CA PHE A 308 -2.84 -0.26 -18.33
C PHE A 308 -2.75 0.23 -19.78
N ASP A 309 -1.59 0.02 -20.42
CA ASP A 309 -1.34 0.43 -21.80
C ASP A 309 -2.36 -0.25 -22.73
N HIS A 310 -2.87 0.52 -23.69
CA HIS A 310 -3.91 0.16 -24.66
C HIS A 310 -5.31 -0.16 -24.12
N ASN A 311 -5.48 -0.46 -22.83
CA ASN A 311 -6.80 -0.74 -22.24
C ASN A 311 -7.41 0.45 -21.49
N VAL A 312 -6.59 1.23 -20.78
CA VAL A 312 -7.04 2.44 -20.04
C VAL A 312 -6.62 3.72 -20.77
N SER A 313 -5.41 3.73 -21.32
CA SER A 313 -4.87 4.80 -22.16
C SER A 313 -3.83 4.20 -23.11
N GLU A 314 -3.44 4.91 -24.16
CA GLU A 314 -2.42 4.41 -25.11
C GLU A 314 -1.12 3.98 -24.39
N SER A 315 -0.65 4.78 -23.44
CA SER A 315 0.42 4.40 -22.52
C SER A 315 0.37 5.22 -21.23
N TRP A 316 1.05 4.77 -20.17
CA TRP A 316 1.19 5.58 -18.95
C TRP A 316 1.86 6.94 -19.18
N LEU A 317 2.83 7.00 -20.10
CA LEU A 317 3.51 8.25 -20.45
C LEU A 317 2.57 9.23 -21.18
N SER A 318 1.79 8.75 -22.15
CA SER A 318 0.82 9.58 -22.87
C SER A 318 -0.35 10.01 -21.98
N CYS A 319 -0.80 9.16 -21.05
CA CYS A 319 -1.80 9.50 -20.04
C CYS A 319 -1.39 10.74 -19.23
N ARG A 320 -0.16 10.72 -18.68
CA ARG A 320 0.38 11.86 -17.94
C ARG A 320 0.58 13.09 -18.80
N LEU A 321 1.06 12.93 -20.03
CA LEU A 321 1.19 14.05 -20.96
C LEU A 321 -0.17 14.72 -21.21
N ASN A 322 -1.21 13.94 -21.53
CA ASN A 322 -2.55 14.46 -21.75
C ASN A 322 -3.10 15.17 -20.52
N TRP A 323 -2.85 14.63 -19.33
CA TRP A 323 -3.20 15.25 -18.05
C TRP A 323 -2.51 16.62 -17.89
N PHE A 324 -1.19 16.68 -18.03
CA PHE A 324 -0.44 17.93 -17.91
C PHE A 324 -0.78 18.95 -19.00
N GLU A 325 -1.01 18.53 -20.24
CA GLU A 325 -1.47 19.43 -21.29
C GLU A 325 -2.86 20.02 -20.97
N THR A 326 -3.76 19.22 -20.39
CA THR A 326 -5.09 19.68 -19.99
C THR A 326 -5.00 20.76 -18.92
N HIS A 327 -4.19 20.54 -17.87
CA HIS A 327 -4.22 21.36 -16.66
C HIS A 327 -3.14 22.44 -16.57
N LEU A 328 -2.04 22.33 -17.32
CA LEU A 328 -0.97 23.35 -17.31
C LEU A 328 -0.98 24.25 -18.55
N LYS A 329 -1.72 23.89 -19.60
CA LYS A 329 -1.82 24.67 -20.85
C LYS A 329 -3.23 25.13 -21.18
N ASP A 330 -4.11 25.10 -20.19
CA ASP A 330 -5.50 25.58 -20.27
C ASP A 330 -6.29 24.98 -21.44
N LYS A 331 -6.05 23.70 -21.76
CA LYS A 331 -6.72 23.01 -22.87
C LYS A 331 -8.13 22.50 -22.54
N SER A 332 -8.73 22.84 -21.39
CA SER A 332 -9.97 22.17 -20.96
C SER A 332 -11.27 22.87 -21.32
N ALA A 333 -12.18 22.10 -21.93
CA ALA A 333 -13.54 21.96 -21.44
C ALA A 333 -13.85 20.45 -21.33
N LYS A 334 -14.04 19.92 -20.12
CA LYS A 334 -14.66 18.61 -19.88
C LYS A 334 -16.00 18.82 -19.15
N ASN A 335 -16.98 17.97 -19.46
CA ASN A 335 -18.36 18.08 -18.96
C ASN A 335 -18.58 17.47 -17.55
N HIS A 336 -17.64 16.65 -17.05
CA HIS A 336 -17.74 15.99 -15.75
C HIS A 336 -16.58 16.39 -14.84
N ARG A 337 -16.89 16.58 -13.56
CA ARG A 337 -15.94 16.94 -12.52
C ARG A 337 -14.97 15.78 -12.24
N ASP A 338 -15.46 14.56 -12.00
CA ASP A 338 -14.61 13.45 -11.58
C ASP A 338 -14.68 12.23 -12.53
N GLU A 339 -13.59 11.47 -12.61
CA GLU A 339 -13.44 10.28 -13.46
C GLU A 339 -12.85 9.12 -12.64
N VAL A 340 -13.54 7.99 -12.61
CA VAL A 340 -13.15 6.78 -11.86
C VAL A 340 -13.05 5.62 -12.82
N THR A 341 -11.89 4.98 -12.89
CA THR A 341 -11.66 3.77 -13.69
C THR A 341 -11.08 2.68 -12.78
N ILE A 342 -11.82 1.59 -12.59
CA ILE A 342 -11.38 0.51 -11.70
C ILE A 342 -11.45 -0.85 -12.40
N PHE A 343 -10.54 -1.75 -12.06
CA PHE A 343 -10.56 -3.12 -12.55
C PHE A 343 -11.35 -3.99 -11.59
N MET A 344 -12.49 -4.51 -12.03
CA MET A 344 -13.24 -5.55 -11.33
C MET A 344 -12.55 -6.89 -11.58
N MET A 345 -11.88 -7.43 -10.56
CA MET A 345 -11.24 -8.74 -10.62
C MET A 345 -12.30 -9.85 -10.69
N GLY A 346 -11.97 -10.98 -11.30
CA GLY A 346 -12.80 -12.18 -11.27
C GLY A 346 -13.60 -12.43 -12.54
N GLY A 347 -14.19 -13.62 -12.64
CA GLY A 347 -14.97 -14.05 -13.79
C GLY A 347 -14.19 -14.72 -14.93
N GLY A 348 -12.90 -14.96 -14.73
CA GLY A 348 -12.08 -15.82 -15.59
C GLY A 348 -12.46 -17.30 -15.47
N SER A 349 -11.74 -18.15 -16.20
CA SER A 349 -12.08 -19.58 -16.32
C SER A 349 -11.81 -20.40 -15.06
N GLY A 350 -10.98 -19.90 -14.13
CA GLY A 350 -10.49 -20.65 -12.97
C GLY A 350 -9.52 -21.79 -13.32
N LYS A 351 -9.12 -21.92 -14.58
CA LYS A 351 -8.16 -22.93 -15.04
C LYS A 351 -6.72 -22.47 -14.80
N ARG A 352 -5.79 -23.41 -14.84
CA ARG A 352 -4.36 -23.14 -14.80
C ARG A 352 -3.84 -22.83 -16.20
N ASN A 353 -3.23 -21.67 -16.37
CA ASN A 353 -2.58 -21.30 -17.62
C ASN A 353 -1.21 -21.97 -17.79
N GLN A 354 -0.55 -21.71 -18.93
CA GLN A 354 0.76 -22.30 -19.25
C GLN A 354 1.89 -21.90 -18.28
N GLN A 355 1.74 -20.77 -17.58
CA GLN A 355 2.69 -20.29 -16.56
C GLN A 355 2.38 -20.83 -15.16
N GLY A 356 1.36 -21.70 -15.03
CA GLY A 356 0.94 -22.27 -13.74
C GLY A 356 0.04 -21.37 -12.90
N ARG A 357 -0.40 -20.23 -13.44
CA ARG A 357 -1.27 -19.26 -12.77
C ARG A 357 -2.75 -19.61 -12.95
N ILE A 358 -3.58 -19.29 -11.96
CA ILE A 358 -5.04 -19.41 -12.09
C ILE A 358 -5.58 -18.26 -12.93
N GLU A 359 -6.40 -18.56 -13.93
CA GLU A 359 -7.08 -17.56 -14.77
C GLU A 359 -8.25 -16.93 -14.00
N HIS A 360 -7.93 -15.90 -13.22
CA HIS A 360 -8.89 -15.16 -12.41
C HIS A 360 -9.71 -14.16 -13.25
N GLY A 361 -9.08 -13.53 -14.25
CA GLY A 361 -9.73 -12.60 -15.19
C GLY A 361 -10.22 -11.31 -14.54
N GLY A 362 -11.07 -10.57 -15.27
CA GLY A 362 -11.70 -9.34 -14.78
C GLY A 362 -12.20 -8.45 -15.91
N LYS A 363 -12.55 -7.21 -15.59
CA LYS A 363 -12.92 -6.17 -16.56
C LYS A 363 -12.72 -4.76 -15.99
N TRP A 364 -12.41 -3.80 -16.86
CA TRP A 364 -12.43 -2.38 -16.48
C TRP A 364 -13.87 -1.86 -16.39
N LEU A 365 -14.14 -1.07 -15.35
CA LEU A 365 -15.37 -0.32 -15.15
C LEU A 365 -15.02 1.16 -15.08
N SER A 366 -15.86 2.01 -15.67
CA SER A 366 -15.70 3.47 -15.63
C SER A 366 -16.94 4.12 -15.03
N HIS A 367 -16.74 5.11 -14.18
CA HIS A 367 -17.78 5.88 -13.51
C HIS A 367 -17.31 7.31 -13.19
N HIS A 368 -18.18 8.12 -12.59
CA HIS A 368 -17.88 9.49 -12.13
C HIS A 368 -17.82 9.63 -10.60
N GLN A 369 -17.91 8.52 -9.87
CA GLN A 369 -17.85 8.53 -8.41
C GLN A 369 -17.31 7.20 -7.90
N TRP A 370 -16.64 7.26 -6.76
CA TRP A 370 -16.26 6.14 -5.92
C TRP A 370 -16.79 6.41 -4.50
N PRO A 371 -17.36 5.43 -3.76
CA PRO A 371 -17.69 4.08 -4.22
C PRO A 371 -18.61 4.08 -5.44
N LEU A 372 -18.63 2.97 -6.17
CA LEU A 372 -19.55 2.83 -7.30
C LEU A 372 -21.01 2.96 -6.84
N PRO A 373 -21.92 3.52 -7.67
CA PRO A 373 -23.34 3.55 -7.32
C PRO A 373 -23.87 2.13 -7.10
N ASN A 374 -24.90 2.01 -6.26
CA ASN A 374 -25.54 0.73 -5.90
C ASN A 374 -24.61 -0.25 -5.16
N THR A 375 -23.50 0.25 -4.59
CA THR A 375 -22.74 -0.49 -3.58
C THR A 375 -23.47 -0.40 -2.23
N GLU A 376 -23.93 -1.54 -1.72
CA GLU A 376 -24.63 -1.67 -0.44
C GLU A 376 -23.78 -2.40 0.60
N LYS A 377 -23.87 -1.96 1.86
CA LYS A 377 -23.20 -2.63 2.98
C LYS A 377 -24.02 -3.83 3.44
N THR A 378 -23.57 -5.03 3.11
CA THR A 378 -24.24 -6.29 3.45
C THR A 378 -23.50 -7.01 4.58
N ALA A 379 -24.21 -7.30 5.68
CA ALA A 379 -23.65 -8.01 6.82
C ALA A 379 -23.72 -9.53 6.63
N TYR A 380 -22.62 -10.19 6.96
CA TYR A 380 -22.51 -11.64 7.11
C TYR A 380 -21.99 -11.95 8.52
N TYR A 381 -22.83 -12.61 9.33
CA TYR A 381 -22.56 -12.99 10.71
C TYR A 381 -21.89 -14.36 10.76
N LEU A 382 -20.95 -14.52 11.70
CA LEU A 382 -20.21 -15.75 11.92
C LEU A 382 -21.05 -16.68 12.79
N TRP A 383 -21.12 -17.97 12.43
CA TRP A 383 -21.89 -18.98 13.17
C TRP A 383 -21.00 -20.16 13.63
N PRO A 384 -21.38 -20.90 14.70
CA PRO A 384 -20.61 -22.04 15.21
C PRO A 384 -20.44 -23.21 14.24
N ASP A 385 -21.19 -23.24 13.15
CA ASP A 385 -21.10 -24.23 12.07
C ASP A 385 -19.99 -23.91 11.06
N ASN A 386 -19.13 -22.91 11.36
CA ASN A 386 -18.08 -22.38 10.48
C ASN A 386 -18.66 -21.75 9.20
N LYS A 387 -19.89 -21.21 9.27
CA LYS A 387 -20.54 -20.54 8.13
C LYS A 387 -20.77 -19.06 8.34
N LEU A 388 -20.93 -18.36 7.23
CA LEU A 388 -21.36 -16.97 7.13
C LEU A 388 -22.85 -16.89 6.78
N HIS A 389 -23.64 -16.23 7.63
CA HIS A 389 -25.09 -16.11 7.49
C HIS A 389 -25.56 -14.65 7.48
N HIS A 390 -26.73 -14.36 6.91
CA HIS A 390 -27.29 -13.00 6.89
C HIS A 390 -27.96 -12.56 8.21
N GLN A 391 -28.15 -13.48 9.15
CA GLN A 391 -28.77 -13.21 10.45
C GLN A 391 -27.80 -13.58 11.58
N PRO A 392 -27.82 -12.88 12.72
CA PRO A 392 -26.99 -13.23 13.86
C PRO A 392 -27.41 -14.57 14.46
N TYR A 393 -26.44 -15.32 14.99
CA TYR A 393 -26.72 -16.53 15.73
C TYR A 393 -27.35 -16.18 17.09
N THR A 394 -28.43 -16.86 17.46
CA THR A 394 -29.24 -16.44 18.62
C THR A 394 -28.75 -16.99 19.96
N LYS A 395 -28.03 -18.11 19.96
CA LYS A 395 -27.48 -18.73 21.18
C LYS A 395 -26.07 -18.23 21.45
N THR A 396 -25.61 -18.34 22.70
CA THR A 396 -24.24 -18.01 23.07
C THR A 396 -23.30 -19.17 22.78
N THR A 397 -22.24 -18.89 22.03
CA THR A 397 -21.16 -19.80 21.67
C THR A 397 -19.83 -19.08 21.79
N THR A 398 -18.78 -19.85 22.09
CA THR A 398 -17.39 -19.37 22.05
C THR A 398 -16.54 -20.39 21.30
N ILE A 399 -15.64 -19.91 20.44
CA ILE A 399 -14.62 -20.72 19.75
C ILE A 399 -13.25 -20.22 20.17
N SER A 400 -12.41 -21.09 20.73
CA SER A 400 -11.11 -20.71 21.27
C SER A 400 -9.95 -21.38 20.52
N TYR A 401 -8.83 -20.67 20.41
CA TYR A 401 -7.58 -21.15 19.81
C TYR A 401 -6.37 -20.55 20.52
N CYS A 402 -5.20 -21.17 20.37
CA CYS A 402 -3.96 -20.66 20.95
C CYS A 402 -3.09 -20.00 19.89
N TYR A 403 -2.64 -18.78 20.16
CA TYR A 403 -1.65 -18.07 19.35
C TYR A 403 -0.27 -18.14 20.02
N ASP A 404 0.71 -18.73 19.33
CA ASP A 404 2.11 -18.76 19.74
C ASP A 404 2.95 -17.83 18.85
N PRO A 405 3.56 -16.76 19.40
CA PRO A 405 4.45 -15.87 18.67
C PRO A 405 5.67 -16.56 18.02
N LYS A 406 6.04 -17.77 18.46
CA LYS A 406 7.09 -18.59 17.82
C LYS A 406 6.63 -19.34 16.58
N HIS A 407 5.33 -19.48 16.39
CA HIS A 407 4.74 -20.19 15.28
C HIS A 407 3.64 -19.37 14.60
N PRO A 408 3.92 -18.10 14.21
CA PRO A 408 2.89 -17.25 13.64
C PRO A 408 2.38 -17.82 12.31
N VAL A 409 1.18 -17.41 11.93
CA VAL A 409 0.62 -17.69 10.60
C VAL A 409 1.46 -16.96 9.55
N PRO A 410 2.02 -17.68 8.55
CA PRO A 410 2.86 -17.06 7.55
C PRO A 410 2.06 -16.16 6.61
N THR A 411 2.68 -15.07 6.17
CA THR A 411 2.15 -14.21 5.11
C THR A 411 2.23 -14.94 3.78
N ILE A 412 1.07 -15.12 3.15
CA ILE A 412 0.91 -15.70 1.82
C ILE A 412 0.16 -14.68 0.96
N GLY A 413 0.91 -13.84 0.25
CA GLY A 413 0.35 -12.80 -0.59
C GLY A 413 -0.16 -11.57 0.16
N GLY A 414 -1.20 -10.97 -0.42
CA GLY A 414 -1.87 -9.78 0.08
C GLY A 414 -1.30 -8.50 -0.53
N ALA A 415 -1.83 -7.39 -0.04
CA ALA A 415 -1.45 -6.06 -0.48
C ALA A 415 -0.12 -5.63 0.14
N LEU A 416 0.93 -5.46 -0.68
CA LEU A 416 2.31 -5.33 -0.22
C LEU A 416 3.17 -4.49 -1.17
N THR A 417 4.18 -3.83 -0.61
CA THR A 417 5.30 -3.25 -1.35
C THR A 417 6.61 -3.58 -0.65
N SER A 418 7.72 -3.62 -1.40
CA SER A 418 9.08 -3.76 -0.86
C SER A 418 9.35 -4.97 0.06
N GLY A 419 8.48 -5.98 0.14
CA GLY A 419 8.67 -7.16 1.02
C GLY A 419 9.75 -8.15 0.56
N GLN A 420 10.20 -8.07 -0.69
CA GLN A 420 11.23 -8.98 -1.22
C GLN A 420 12.61 -8.70 -0.59
N PRO A 421 13.43 -9.74 -0.36
CA PRO A 421 13.23 -11.14 -0.75
C PRO A 421 12.46 -11.99 0.28
N ILE A 422 11.96 -11.41 1.38
CA ILE A 422 11.38 -12.17 2.49
C ILE A 422 9.94 -12.62 2.19
N PHE A 423 9.11 -11.74 1.64
CA PHE A 423 7.69 -12.03 1.37
C PHE A 423 7.21 -11.28 0.12
N TRP A 424 6.17 -11.82 -0.53
CA TRP A 424 5.69 -11.37 -1.83
C TRP A 424 4.21 -10.98 -1.74
N GLY A 425 3.85 -9.90 -2.44
CA GLY A 425 2.46 -9.46 -2.61
C GLY A 425 1.75 -10.20 -3.74
N GLY A 426 0.43 -10.09 -3.74
CA GLY A 426 -0.44 -10.61 -4.80
C GLY A 426 -1.41 -11.68 -4.30
N ALA A 427 -2.09 -12.32 -5.25
CA ALA A 427 -3.08 -13.35 -4.97
C ALA A 427 -2.43 -14.73 -5.07
N PHE A 428 -2.59 -15.56 -4.04
CA PHE A 428 -2.02 -16.89 -3.96
C PHE A 428 -3.01 -17.85 -3.33
N ASN A 429 -2.85 -19.14 -3.66
CA ASN A 429 -3.49 -20.21 -2.91
C ASN A 429 -2.98 -20.18 -1.47
N GLN A 430 -3.88 -20.17 -0.48
CA GLN A 430 -3.54 -20.08 0.93
C GLN A 430 -3.02 -21.43 1.49
N CYS A 431 -1.85 -21.85 1.01
CA CYS A 431 -1.17 -23.10 1.37
C CYS A 431 0.29 -22.86 1.80
N GLU A 432 0.71 -23.55 2.86
CA GLU A 432 2.08 -23.47 3.41
C GLU A 432 3.10 -24.15 2.47
N LEU A 433 3.52 -23.42 1.43
CA LEU A 433 4.54 -23.83 0.46
C LEU A 433 5.97 -23.39 0.88
N PRO A 434 7.03 -24.05 0.40
CA PRO A 434 8.43 -23.69 0.73
C PRO A 434 8.84 -22.26 0.37
N LYS A 435 8.17 -21.64 -0.62
CA LYS A 435 8.48 -20.28 -1.08
C LYS A 435 8.12 -19.20 -0.07
N PHE A 436 7.23 -19.46 0.88
CA PHE A 436 6.75 -18.45 1.82
C PHE A 436 7.54 -18.49 3.13
N PHE A 437 8.05 -17.34 3.56
CA PHE A 437 8.77 -17.23 4.83
C PHE A 437 7.87 -17.58 6.02
N GLY A 438 8.42 -18.31 7.00
CA GLY A 438 7.66 -18.79 8.16
C GLY A 438 6.75 -20.00 7.90
N SER A 439 6.64 -20.47 6.66
CA SER A 439 5.90 -21.67 6.28
C SER A 439 6.53 -22.94 6.88
N LYS A 440 5.68 -23.87 7.35
CA LYS A 440 6.05 -25.24 7.74
C LYS A 440 6.38 -26.12 6.55
N GLN A 441 6.16 -25.65 5.32
CA GLN A 441 6.51 -26.34 4.08
C GLN A 441 5.86 -27.73 3.94
N ASN A 442 4.70 -27.91 4.56
CA ASN A 442 3.97 -29.18 4.60
C ASN A 442 2.89 -29.28 3.49
N ASN A 443 2.76 -28.25 2.65
CA ASN A 443 1.76 -28.13 1.59
C ASN A 443 0.29 -28.19 2.07
N LEU A 444 0.05 -28.02 3.37
CA LEU A 444 -1.30 -27.96 3.92
C LEU A 444 -1.89 -26.54 3.75
N PRO A 445 -3.21 -26.42 3.58
CA PRO A 445 -3.87 -25.12 3.56
C PRO A 445 -3.78 -24.44 4.93
N LEU A 446 -3.78 -23.11 4.98
CA LEU A 446 -3.83 -22.36 6.23
C LEU A 446 -5.06 -22.72 7.08
N SER A 447 -6.17 -23.14 6.46
CA SER A 447 -7.36 -23.64 7.16
C SER A 447 -7.13 -24.92 7.97
N ALA A 448 -6.04 -25.66 7.73
CA ALA A 448 -5.71 -26.85 8.52
C ALA A 448 -4.96 -26.50 9.81
N ARG A 449 -4.56 -25.24 10.01
CA ARG A 449 -3.92 -24.80 11.25
C ARG A 449 -4.96 -24.61 12.36
N CYS A 450 -4.59 -24.95 13.59
CA CYS A 450 -5.47 -24.81 14.74
C CYS A 450 -5.65 -23.35 15.21
N ASP A 451 -4.81 -22.43 14.75
CA ASP A 451 -4.83 -20.99 15.07
C ASP A 451 -5.44 -20.15 13.93
N VAL A 452 -6.14 -20.78 12.98
CA VAL A 452 -6.89 -20.12 11.90
C VAL A 452 -8.35 -20.58 11.96
N LEU A 453 -9.24 -19.69 12.38
CA LEU A 453 -10.69 -19.91 12.33
C LEU A 453 -11.20 -19.59 10.92
N VAL A 454 -12.09 -20.43 10.40
CA VAL A 454 -12.57 -20.36 9.01
C VAL A 454 -14.09 -20.22 9.02
N PHE A 455 -14.61 -19.21 8.33
CA PHE A 455 -16.04 -19.01 8.13
C PHE A 455 -16.32 -18.79 6.65
N GLU A 456 -17.23 -19.55 6.06
CA GLU A 456 -17.53 -19.44 4.63
C GLU A 456 -19.02 -19.44 4.32
N THR A 457 -19.42 -18.84 3.21
CA THR A 457 -20.79 -18.96 2.72
C THR A 457 -21.09 -20.38 2.26
N GLU A 458 -22.37 -20.65 2.02
CA GLU A 458 -22.69 -21.72 1.08
C GLU A 458 -22.16 -21.41 -0.33
N GLU A 459 -22.11 -22.44 -1.16
CA GLU A 459 -21.77 -22.28 -2.56
C GLU A 459 -22.71 -21.24 -3.18
N LEU A 460 -22.11 -20.21 -3.78
CA LEU A 460 -22.84 -19.08 -4.31
C LEU A 460 -23.72 -19.53 -5.49
N GLN A 461 -25.02 -19.26 -5.40
CA GLN A 461 -25.99 -19.61 -6.44
C GLN A 461 -26.00 -18.62 -7.62
N ALA A 462 -25.46 -17.44 -7.41
CA ALA A 462 -25.25 -16.37 -8.38
C ALA A 462 -23.94 -15.64 -8.04
N ASP A 463 -23.44 -14.84 -8.97
CA ASP A 463 -22.25 -14.03 -8.72
C ASP A 463 -22.50 -13.00 -7.62
N VAL A 464 -21.47 -12.70 -6.83
CA VAL A 464 -21.46 -11.59 -5.87
C VAL A 464 -20.29 -10.69 -6.19
N CYS A 465 -20.57 -9.46 -6.62
CA CYS A 465 -19.56 -8.45 -6.89
C CYS A 465 -19.36 -7.59 -5.65
N LEU A 466 -18.11 -7.39 -5.24
CA LEU A 466 -17.73 -6.45 -4.19
C LEU A 466 -16.99 -5.27 -4.82
N ALA A 467 -17.24 -4.05 -4.35
CA ALA A 467 -16.52 -2.84 -4.75
C ALA A 467 -16.50 -1.80 -3.62
N GLY A 468 -15.47 -1.83 -2.78
CA GLY A 468 -15.34 -0.88 -1.69
C GLY A 468 -14.54 -1.39 -0.49
N GLU A 469 -14.64 -0.64 0.61
CA GLU A 469 -14.04 -0.97 1.90
C GLU A 469 -14.79 -2.09 2.62
N ILE A 470 -14.02 -2.88 3.38
CA ILE A 470 -14.52 -4.04 4.13
C ILE A 470 -14.18 -3.85 5.61
N GLU A 471 -15.18 -4.04 6.47
CA GLU A 471 -15.03 -3.97 7.93
C GLU A 471 -15.40 -5.31 8.55
N VAL A 472 -14.62 -5.77 9.52
CA VAL A 472 -14.92 -6.94 10.34
C VAL A 472 -15.03 -6.48 11.79
N SER A 473 -16.14 -6.81 12.44
CA SER A 473 -16.37 -6.57 13.86
C SER A 473 -16.36 -7.92 14.57
N LEU A 474 -15.45 -8.11 15.53
CA LEU A 474 -15.33 -9.35 16.29
C LEU A 474 -15.52 -9.07 17.77
N TRP A 475 -16.26 -9.92 18.45
CA TRP A 475 -16.32 -9.97 19.90
C TRP A 475 -15.33 -11.02 20.39
N ILE A 476 -14.31 -10.59 21.12
CA ILE A 476 -13.17 -11.42 21.47
C ILE A 476 -12.89 -11.39 22.96
N SER A 477 -12.19 -12.40 23.45
CA SER A 477 -11.48 -12.35 24.72
C SER A 477 -10.12 -13.03 24.60
N SER A 478 -9.18 -12.70 25.48
CA SER A 478 -7.86 -13.34 25.54
C SER A 478 -7.45 -13.52 27.00
N ASP A 479 -6.67 -14.54 27.31
CA ASP A 479 -6.00 -14.66 28.61
C ASP A 479 -4.76 -13.76 28.74
N ALA A 480 -4.31 -13.16 27.64
CA ALA A 480 -3.19 -12.24 27.57
C ALA A 480 -3.59 -10.79 27.85
N LEU A 481 -2.60 -9.96 28.16
CA LEU A 481 -2.78 -8.51 28.36
C LEU A 481 -2.88 -7.74 27.04
N ASP A 482 -2.45 -8.34 25.95
CA ASP A 482 -2.57 -7.83 24.59
C ASP A 482 -2.42 -9.01 23.62
N THR A 483 -2.94 -8.85 22.41
CA THR A 483 -2.75 -9.79 21.30
C THR A 483 -3.19 -9.10 20.01
N ASP A 484 -2.99 -9.73 18.86
CA ASP A 484 -3.51 -9.23 17.58
C ASP A 484 -4.70 -10.09 17.12
N PHE A 485 -5.59 -9.53 16.31
CA PHE A 485 -6.54 -10.28 15.49
C PHE A 485 -6.40 -9.88 14.03
N THR A 486 -6.31 -10.86 13.15
CA THR A 486 -6.24 -10.69 11.70
C THR A 486 -7.51 -11.19 11.06
N ALA A 487 -7.88 -10.58 9.93
CA ALA A 487 -8.98 -11.00 9.09
C ALA A 487 -8.53 -11.01 7.63
N LYS A 488 -8.84 -12.09 6.89
CA LYS A 488 -8.49 -12.24 5.48
C LYS A 488 -9.71 -12.69 4.69
N LEU A 489 -10.05 -11.92 3.65
CA LEU A 489 -11.11 -12.26 2.71
C LEU A 489 -10.54 -13.11 1.58
N ILE A 490 -11.20 -14.23 1.29
CA ILE A 490 -10.74 -15.27 0.37
C ILE A 490 -11.87 -15.62 -0.61
N ASP A 491 -11.52 -15.71 -1.89
CA ASP A 491 -12.36 -16.31 -2.94
C ASP A 491 -12.00 -17.79 -3.08
N VAL A 492 -12.93 -18.68 -2.72
CA VAL A 492 -12.74 -20.13 -2.76
C VAL A 492 -13.32 -20.69 -4.05
N TYR A 493 -12.43 -21.06 -4.96
CA TYR A 493 -12.77 -21.78 -6.17
C TYR A 493 -13.13 -23.23 -5.84
N PRO A 494 -14.17 -23.80 -6.48
CA PRO A 494 -14.51 -25.20 -6.31
C PRO A 494 -13.42 -26.12 -6.89
N PRO A 495 -13.39 -27.40 -6.48
CA PRO A 495 -12.55 -28.42 -7.11
C PRO A 495 -12.68 -28.44 -8.64
N SER A 496 -11.54 -28.53 -9.32
CA SER A 496 -11.46 -28.60 -10.79
C SER A 496 -10.38 -29.60 -11.23
N ALA A 497 -10.28 -29.85 -12.54
CA ALA A 497 -9.23 -30.71 -13.08
C ALA A 497 -7.81 -30.18 -12.76
N ASP A 498 -7.62 -28.87 -12.79
CA ASP A 498 -6.33 -28.22 -12.51
C ASP A 498 -6.07 -28.03 -11.02
N TYR A 499 -7.13 -27.95 -10.21
CA TYR A 499 -7.08 -27.75 -8.77
C TYR A 499 -8.05 -28.71 -8.08
N PRO A 500 -7.69 -30.01 -7.92
CA PRO A 500 -8.62 -31.03 -7.40
C PRO A 500 -9.09 -30.81 -5.95
N GLN A 501 -8.38 -29.97 -5.19
CA GLN A 501 -8.75 -29.59 -3.82
C GLN A 501 -9.45 -28.21 -3.76
N GLY A 502 -9.76 -27.62 -4.91
CA GLY A 502 -10.13 -26.21 -5.03
C GLY A 502 -8.93 -25.28 -4.91
N TYR A 503 -9.20 -23.96 -4.93
CA TYR A 503 -8.18 -22.92 -4.81
C TYR A 503 -8.69 -21.81 -3.89
N ALA A 504 -8.02 -21.57 -2.78
CA ALA A 504 -8.38 -20.53 -1.82
C ALA A 504 -7.53 -19.28 -2.09
N MET A 505 -8.04 -18.35 -2.87
CA MET A 505 -7.30 -17.16 -3.30
C MET A 505 -7.55 -15.99 -2.34
N ASN A 506 -6.49 -15.43 -1.75
CA ASN A 506 -6.65 -14.20 -0.94
C ASN A 506 -7.04 -13.02 -1.82
N ILE A 507 -8.00 -12.22 -1.36
CA ILE A 507 -8.42 -10.97 -2.00
C ILE A 507 -7.85 -9.76 -1.26
N THR A 508 -8.03 -9.70 0.05
CA THR A 508 -7.54 -8.60 0.90
C THR A 508 -7.46 -9.06 2.35
N ASP A 509 -6.74 -8.32 3.19
CA ASP A 509 -6.52 -8.65 4.60
C ASP A 509 -6.31 -7.40 5.46
N GLY A 510 -6.42 -7.58 6.77
CA GLY A 510 -6.20 -6.55 7.77
C GLY A 510 -5.89 -7.13 9.14
N ILE A 511 -5.48 -6.25 10.05
CA ILE A 511 -5.09 -6.58 11.42
C ILE A 511 -5.59 -5.49 12.39
N ILE A 512 -5.82 -5.87 13.64
CA ILE A 512 -5.94 -4.95 14.78
C ILE A 512 -5.09 -5.48 15.94
N ARG A 513 -4.27 -4.60 16.50
CA ARG A 513 -3.58 -4.84 17.77
C ARG A 513 -4.48 -4.40 18.92
N CYS A 514 -4.83 -5.32 19.81
CA CYS A 514 -5.94 -5.14 20.77
C CYS A 514 -5.74 -3.96 21.72
N ARG A 515 -4.49 -3.60 22.05
CA ARG A 515 -4.20 -2.40 22.84
C ARG A 515 -4.69 -1.10 22.23
N PHE A 516 -5.06 -1.11 20.94
CA PHE A 516 -5.56 0.02 20.17
C PHE A 516 -7.02 -0.12 19.71
N ARG A 517 -7.78 -1.04 20.32
CA ARG A 517 -9.20 -1.31 19.95
C ARG A 517 -10.13 -0.09 20.05
N HIS A 518 -9.80 0.88 20.92
CA HIS A 518 -10.60 2.09 21.16
C HIS A 518 -9.96 3.37 20.61
N GLY A 519 -8.91 3.26 19.80
CA GLY A 519 -8.13 4.41 19.32
C GLY A 519 -6.63 4.13 19.39
N TYR A 520 -5.86 4.99 18.75
CA TYR A 520 -4.42 4.78 18.53
C TYR A 520 -3.55 5.71 19.40
N GLU A 521 -4.15 6.71 20.03
CA GLU A 521 -3.48 7.77 20.79
C GLU A 521 -2.92 7.26 22.13
N ARG A 522 -3.52 6.19 22.68
CA ARG A 522 -3.09 5.57 23.94
C ARG A 522 -3.22 4.05 23.88
N LYS A 523 -2.34 3.37 24.62
CA LYS A 523 -2.40 1.92 24.83
C LYS A 523 -3.42 1.61 25.92
N GLU A 524 -4.38 0.76 25.62
CA GLU A 524 -5.34 0.23 26.58
C GLU A 524 -5.24 -1.30 26.60
N LEU A 525 -4.59 -1.88 27.61
CA LEU A 525 -4.43 -3.33 27.68
C LEU A 525 -5.78 -4.04 27.82
N LEU A 526 -5.81 -5.33 27.46
CA LEU A 526 -6.93 -6.22 27.74
C LEU A 526 -6.95 -6.60 29.22
N THR A 527 -8.15 -6.74 29.78
CA THR A 527 -8.34 -7.51 31.01
C THR A 527 -8.47 -8.98 30.63
N PRO A 528 -7.67 -9.90 31.20
CA PRO A 528 -7.76 -11.31 30.87
C PRO A 528 -9.18 -11.86 30.98
N ASN A 529 -9.64 -12.50 29.90
CA ASN A 529 -10.96 -13.12 29.71
C ASN A 529 -12.16 -12.16 29.65
N GLU A 530 -11.94 -10.85 29.66
CA GLU A 530 -13.01 -9.88 29.38
C GLU A 530 -13.40 -9.94 27.89
N ILE A 531 -14.71 -9.90 27.63
CA ILE A 531 -15.25 -9.86 26.26
C ILE A 531 -15.26 -8.41 25.79
N VAL A 532 -14.57 -8.12 24.69
CA VAL A 532 -14.50 -6.79 24.09
C VAL A 532 -14.77 -6.85 22.58
N GLU A 533 -15.28 -5.76 22.02
CA GLU A 533 -15.38 -5.60 20.56
C GLU A 533 -14.05 -5.10 19.99
N VAL A 534 -13.61 -5.69 18.87
CA VAL A 534 -12.52 -5.18 18.05
C VAL A 534 -13.00 -5.00 16.61
N LYS A 535 -12.49 -3.96 15.94
CA LYS A 535 -12.80 -3.67 14.53
C LYS A 535 -11.55 -3.77 13.67
N ILE A 536 -11.63 -4.56 12.61
CA ILE A 536 -10.55 -4.77 11.65
C ILE A 536 -11.00 -4.17 10.32
N LYS A 537 -10.25 -3.17 9.84
CA LYS A 537 -10.42 -2.63 8.49
C LYS A 537 -9.51 -3.38 7.53
N LEU A 538 -10.10 -4.01 6.51
CA LEU A 538 -9.35 -4.61 5.40
C LEU A 538 -9.21 -3.55 4.31
N PHE A 539 -8.16 -3.65 3.49
CA PHE A 539 -8.06 -2.77 2.33
C PHE A 539 -9.21 -3.02 1.37
N ALA A 540 -9.68 -1.94 0.75
CA ALA A 540 -10.73 -2.00 -0.26
C ALA A 540 -10.34 -2.88 -1.44
N CYS A 541 -11.33 -3.50 -2.08
CA CYS A 541 -11.12 -4.28 -3.29
C CYS A 541 -12.29 -4.13 -4.27
N ALA A 542 -12.07 -4.59 -5.50
CA ALA A 542 -13.13 -4.84 -6.46
C ALA A 542 -13.01 -6.27 -7.01
N ASN A 543 -13.89 -7.17 -6.59
CA ASN A 543 -13.83 -8.59 -6.94
C ASN A 543 -15.22 -9.19 -7.18
N ARG A 544 -15.37 -9.97 -8.26
CA ARG A 544 -16.51 -10.84 -8.54
C ARG A 544 -16.22 -12.24 -8.01
N PHE A 545 -16.92 -12.62 -6.96
CA PHE A 545 -17.00 -14.02 -6.51
C PHE A 545 -18.01 -14.72 -7.41
N ALA A 546 -17.53 -15.64 -8.24
CA ALA A 546 -18.39 -16.27 -9.24
C ALA A 546 -19.38 -17.26 -8.63
N LYS A 547 -20.50 -17.50 -9.31
CA LYS A 547 -21.37 -18.64 -9.03
C LYS A 547 -20.56 -19.93 -8.92
N GLY A 548 -20.82 -20.71 -7.89
CA GLY A 548 -20.07 -21.93 -7.59
C GLY A 548 -18.87 -21.73 -6.65
N HIS A 549 -18.45 -20.48 -6.41
CA HIS A 549 -17.42 -20.16 -5.43
C HIS A 549 -18.02 -20.03 -4.03
N ARG A 550 -17.16 -19.79 -3.03
CA ARG A 550 -17.56 -19.35 -1.69
C ARG A 550 -16.82 -18.07 -1.32
N ILE A 551 -17.49 -17.20 -0.57
CA ILE A 551 -16.84 -16.11 0.15
C ILE A 551 -16.36 -16.70 1.48
N ARG A 552 -15.06 -16.62 1.76
CA ARG A 552 -14.46 -17.14 2.99
C ARG A 552 -13.75 -16.03 3.76
N LEU A 553 -13.91 -16.06 5.08
CA LEU A 553 -13.23 -15.21 6.05
C LEU A 553 -12.35 -16.10 6.93
N ASP A 554 -11.04 -15.83 6.91
CA ASP A 554 -10.09 -16.41 7.86
C ASP A 554 -9.81 -15.41 8.98
N ILE A 555 -9.83 -15.90 10.23
CA ILE A 555 -9.50 -15.12 11.43
C ILE A 555 -8.33 -15.81 12.14
N SER A 556 -7.33 -15.03 12.51
CA SER A 556 -6.19 -15.51 13.30
C SER A 556 -5.67 -14.39 14.19
N SER A 557 -4.48 -14.56 14.76
CA SER A 557 -3.80 -13.57 15.61
C SER A 557 -2.40 -13.24 15.12
N SER A 558 -2.10 -13.57 13.85
CA SER A 558 -0.86 -13.15 13.19
C SER A 558 -0.99 -13.19 11.66
N ASN A 559 -0.10 -12.45 11.00
CA ASN A 559 0.15 -12.50 9.56
C ASN A 559 1.60 -12.04 9.34
N PHE A 560 2.55 -12.93 9.61
CA PHE A 560 3.97 -12.61 9.68
C PHE A 560 4.72 -13.12 8.43
N PRO A 561 5.59 -12.34 7.78
CA PRO A 561 6.14 -11.07 8.23
C PRO A 561 5.53 -9.81 7.56
N LYS A 562 4.29 -9.84 7.08
CA LYS A 562 3.61 -8.60 6.67
C LYS A 562 3.59 -7.60 7.83
N TYR A 563 3.15 -8.05 9.00
CA TYR A 563 3.19 -7.30 10.24
C TYR A 563 4.22 -7.88 11.22
N ASP A 564 4.69 -7.07 12.16
CA ASP A 564 5.33 -7.56 13.37
C ASP A 564 4.36 -8.45 14.18
N PHE A 565 4.89 -9.38 14.96
CA PHE A 565 4.06 -10.26 15.78
C PHE A 565 3.81 -9.66 17.17
N ASN A 566 2.64 -9.90 17.76
CA ASN A 566 2.40 -9.50 19.14
C ASN A 566 3.11 -10.47 20.10
N THR A 567 3.83 -9.96 21.10
CA THR A 567 4.46 -10.82 22.12
C THR A 567 3.47 -11.35 23.16
N ASN A 568 2.23 -10.85 23.15
CA ASN A 568 1.17 -11.14 24.10
C ASN A 568 1.48 -10.69 25.56
N THR A 569 2.48 -9.84 25.76
CA THR A 569 2.90 -9.37 27.09
C THR A 569 2.32 -8.01 27.49
N GLY A 570 1.78 -7.26 26.51
CA GLY A 570 1.41 -5.85 26.67
C GLY A 570 2.57 -4.85 26.59
N LYS A 571 3.81 -5.33 26.40
CA LYS A 571 4.99 -4.46 26.19
C LYS A 571 5.14 -4.08 24.72
N THR A 572 5.93 -3.05 24.44
CA THR A 572 6.41 -2.74 23.09
C THR A 572 7.29 -3.89 22.60
N ILE A 573 7.08 -4.39 21.38
CA ILE A 573 7.88 -5.50 20.83
C ILE A 573 9.35 -5.11 20.61
N ALA A 574 9.61 -3.87 20.17
CA ALA A 574 10.96 -3.36 19.95
C ALA A 574 11.76 -3.47 21.25
N GLY A 575 12.76 -4.35 21.24
CA GLY A 575 13.60 -4.63 22.41
C GLY A 575 13.01 -5.56 23.47
N ASP A 576 11.76 -6.07 23.36
CA ASP A 576 11.26 -7.10 24.27
C ASP A 576 12.04 -8.42 24.07
N ARG A 577 12.14 -9.25 25.10
CA ARG A 577 12.78 -10.57 25.02
C ARG A 577 11.86 -11.68 25.48
N THR A 578 10.62 -11.33 25.81
CA THR A 578 9.65 -12.21 26.42
C THR A 578 8.41 -12.29 25.55
N TRP A 579 7.80 -13.46 25.49
CA TRP A 579 6.52 -13.67 24.86
C TRP A 579 5.71 -14.68 25.66
N LYS A 580 4.40 -14.70 25.42
CA LYS A 580 3.48 -15.69 25.97
C LYS A 580 2.64 -16.29 24.84
N ILE A 581 2.21 -17.53 25.03
CA ILE A 581 1.12 -18.08 24.22
C ILE A 581 -0.17 -17.45 24.75
N ALA A 582 -1.01 -16.93 23.86
CA ALA A 582 -2.32 -16.37 24.20
C ALA A 582 -3.42 -17.37 23.83
N CYS A 583 -4.33 -17.66 24.74
CA CYS A 583 -5.58 -18.35 24.44
C CYS A 583 -6.64 -17.33 24.06
N ASN A 584 -6.88 -17.20 22.75
CA ASN A 584 -7.80 -16.24 22.17
C ASN A 584 -9.14 -16.91 21.90
N SER A 585 -10.23 -16.17 22.10
CA SER A 585 -11.59 -16.66 21.93
C SER A 585 -12.42 -15.69 21.11
N LEU A 586 -13.21 -16.24 20.18
CA LEU A 586 -14.24 -15.54 19.43
C LEU A 586 -15.61 -15.86 20.04
N HIS A 587 -16.37 -14.83 20.37
CA HIS A 587 -17.72 -14.93 20.91
C HIS A 587 -18.76 -14.69 19.82
N ILE A 588 -19.79 -15.54 19.82
CA ILE A 588 -20.87 -15.54 18.82
C ILE A 588 -22.19 -15.66 19.56
N SER A 589 -23.00 -14.60 19.50
CA SER A 589 -24.37 -14.59 19.99
C SER A 589 -25.17 -13.42 19.40
N SER A 590 -26.41 -13.24 19.86
CA SER A 590 -27.21 -12.06 19.54
C SER A 590 -26.70 -10.80 20.26
N GLU A 591 -26.10 -10.97 21.45
CA GLU A 591 -25.41 -9.91 22.21
C GLU A 591 -24.02 -9.61 21.66
N TYR A 592 -23.33 -10.63 21.15
CA TYR A 592 -21.99 -10.59 20.59
C TYR A 592 -21.99 -10.96 19.10
N PRO A 593 -22.60 -10.14 18.21
CA PRO A 593 -22.79 -10.49 16.81
C PRO A 593 -21.53 -10.23 15.97
N SER A 594 -20.52 -11.09 16.12
CA SER A 594 -19.32 -11.08 15.28
C SER A 594 -19.69 -11.23 13.79
N LYS A 595 -19.18 -10.33 12.93
CA LYS A 595 -19.61 -10.19 11.54
C LYS A 595 -18.56 -9.56 10.64
N ILE A 596 -18.71 -9.79 9.34
CA ILE A 596 -18.07 -9.02 8.26
C ILE A 596 -19.12 -8.21 7.50
N ILE A 597 -18.78 -6.97 7.15
CA ILE A 597 -19.60 -6.08 6.33
C ILE A 597 -18.92 -5.97 4.96
N LEU A 598 -19.61 -6.45 3.94
CA LEU A 598 -19.13 -6.48 2.56
C LEU A 598 -19.82 -5.39 1.71
N PRO A 599 -19.07 -4.68 0.84
CA PRO A 599 -19.61 -3.67 -0.06
C PRO A 599 -20.13 -4.32 -1.35
N VAL A 600 -21.32 -4.91 -1.29
CA VAL A 600 -21.94 -5.64 -2.42
C VAL A 600 -22.40 -4.66 -3.49
N LEU A 601 -21.85 -4.79 -4.68
CA LEU A 601 -22.27 -4.04 -5.87
C LEU A 601 -23.44 -4.76 -6.53
N ASN A 602 -24.64 -4.21 -6.39
CA ASN A 602 -25.84 -4.74 -7.04
C ASN A 602 -25.84 -4.32 -8.52
N GLU A 603 -26.07 -5.28 -9.43
CA GLU A 603 -26.28 -4.96 -10.84
C GLU A 603 -27.61 -4.17 -10.99
N THR A 604 -27.58 -3.09 -11.77
CA THR A 604 -28.78 -2.34 -12.20
C THR A 604 -29.52 -3.04 -13.32
#